data_AF-A0A1U7N8B4-F1
#
_entry.id   AF-A0A1U7N8B4-F1
#
_cell.length_a   1.000
_cell.length_b   1.000
_cell.length_c   1.000
_cell.angle_alpha   90.00
_cell.angle_beta   90.00
_cell.angle_gamma   90.00
#
_symmetry.space_group_name_H-M   'P 1'
#
loop_
_entity.id
_entity.type
_entity.pdbx_description
1 polymer ?
#
loop_
_entity_poly.entity_id
_entity_poly.type
_entity_poly.pdbx_seq_one_letter_code
_entity_poly.pdbx_strand_id
1 'polypeptide(L)'
;MTIKDPRRQKQLEKLVQKLGLSQTKAVNWSLLDLALTHCSISAEHNYEQLEFVGDAVIRLASSEWLWENYPNSSVGEFAAIRSVLVSDRILSQLARSYGLERYLLVSNSAAGNKAGETSRLADAFEAVLGALYLSTHTLELVRPWLDPHLQKLTTEIRQDPARQNYKDALQEWTQAHYKLLPKYHLTENLQVHGANNRFTAQVWLKNRQLGEGTGRSKKAAEQAAAKQAFLELRGQK
;
A
#
# COMPACT_ATOMS: atom_id res chain seq x y z
N MET A 1 -19.01 -15.31 17.88
CA MET A 1 -19.19 -16.51 17.05
C MET A 1 -17.88 -17.28 17.04
N THR A 2 -17.91 -18.61 17.01
CA THR A 2 -16.70 -19.44 17.10
C THR A 2 -16.43 -20.03 15.72
N ILE A 3 -15.16 -20.04 15.29
CA ILE A 3 -14.78 -20.69 14.02
C ILE A 3 -15.11 -22.17 14.13
N LYS A 4 -15.96 -22.65 13.21
CA LYS A 4 -16.45 -24.04 13.24
C LYS A 4 -15.41 -25.04 12.73
N ASP A 5 -14.50 -24.63 11.85
CA ASP A 5 -13.45 -25.48 11.29
C ASP A 5 -12.14 -25.40 12.09
N PRO A 6 -11.72 -26.49 12.78
CA PRO A 6 -10.46 -26.53 13.53
C PRO A 6 -9.21 -26.30 12.68
N ARG A 7 -9.23 -26.64 11.39
CA ARG A 7 -8.10 -26.42 10.49
C ARG A 7 -7.93 -24.93 10.21
N ARG A 8 -9.05 -24.23 9.96
CA ARG A 8 -9.06 -22.79 9.76
C ARG A 8 -8.57 -22.05 11.00
N GLN A 9 -9.04 -22.45 12.19
CA GLN A 9 -8.57 -21.89 13.46
C GLN A 9 -7.04 -21.97 13.58
N LYS A 10 -6.45 -23.15 13.32
CA LYS A 10 -4.98 -23.33 13.35
C LYS A 10 -4.24 -22.48 12.32
N GLN A 11 -4.84 -22.20 11.16
CA GLN A 11 -4.24 -21.29 10.17
C GLN A 11 -4.20 -19.86 10.71
N LEU A 12 -5.29 -19.36 11.27
CA LEU A 12 -5.34 -18.01 11.82
C LEU A 12 -4.39 -17.84 13.02
N GLU A 13 -4.30 -18.83 13.90
CA GLU A 13 -3.34 -18.82 15.00
C GLU A 13 -1.89 -18.72 14.50
N LYS A 14 -1.54 -19.44 13.43
CA LYS A 14 -0.22 -19.32 12.80
C LYS A 14 0.03 -17.93 12.21
N LEU A 15 -0.99 -17.29 11.63
CA LEU A 15 -0.87 -15.92 11.14
C LEU A 15 -0.60 -14.94 12.31
N VAL A 16 -1.39 -15.03 13.38
CA VAL A 16 -1.22 -14.20 14.59
C VAL A 16 0.18 -14.39 15.21
N GLN A 17 0.68 -15.63 15.24
CA GLN A 17 2.05 -15.91 15.66
C GLN A 17 3.10 -15.26 14.75
N LYS A 18 2.90 -15.30 13.43
CA LYS A 18 3.81 -14.63 12.48
C LYS A 18 3.82 -13.11 12.62
N LEU A 19 2.68 -12.51 12.97
CA LEU A 19 2.60 -11.10 13.32
C LEU A 19 3.37 -10.79 14.63
N GLY A 20 3.72 -11.79 15.43
CA GLY A 20 4.44 -11.59 16.70
C GLY A 20 3.54 -11.07 17.82
N LEU A 21 2.22 -11.31 17.74
CA LEU A 21 1.27 -10.84 18.74
C LEU A 21 1.33 -11.64 20.04
N SER A 22 1.64 -10.95 21.14
CA SER A 22 1.72 -11.52 22.49
C SER A 22 0.35 -11.76 23.12
N GLN A 23 -0.66 -10.94 22.78
CA GLN A 23 -2.00 -10.95 23.39
C GLN A 23 -3.05 -11.69 22.54
N THR A 24 -2.83 -12.97 22.27
CA THR A 24 -3.71 -13.76 21.38
C THR A 24 -5.13 -13.96 21.91
N LYS A 25 -5.34 -13.84 23.23
CA LYS A 25 -6.66 -13.97 23.87
C LYS A 25 -7.61 -12.82 23.52
N ALA A 26 -7.07 -11.65 23.20
CA ALA A 26 -7.87 -10.48 22.85
C ALA A 26 -8.34 -10.50 21.39
N VAL A 27 -7.80 -11.40 20.55
CA VAL A 27 -8.14 -11.48 19.13
C VAL A 27 -9.54 -12.08 18.93
N ASN A 28 -10.40 -11.35 18.22
CA ASN A 28 -11.67 -11.89 17.75
C ASN A 28 -11.46 -12.71 16.47
N TRP A 29 -11.39 -14.03 16.62
CA TRP A 29 -11.11 -14.95 15.52
C TRP A 29 -12.12 -14.87 14.38
N SER A 30 -13.41 -14.59 14.65
CA SER A 30 -14.40 -14.43 13.58
C SER A 30 -14.15 -13.20 12.72
N LEU A 31 -13.72 -12.09 13.31
CA LEU A 31 -13.35 -10.89 12.54
C LEU A 31 -12.09 -11.15 11.72
N LEU A 32 -11.10 -11.84 12.29
CA LEU A 32 -9.88 -12.18 11.57
C LEU A 32 -10.14 -13.15 10.41
N ASP A 33 -11.08 -14.09 10.57
CA ASP A 33 -11.51 -14.97 9.48
C ASP A 33 -12.20 -14.20 8.35
N LEU A 34 -13.10 -13.28 8.72
CA LEU A 34 -13.82 -12.40 7.79
C LEU A 34 -12.84 -11.52 7.00
N ALA A 35 -11.84 -10.94 7.68
CA ALA A 35 -10.77 -10.14 7.06
C ALA A 35 -9.97 -10.90 5.99
N LEU A 36 -9.97 -12.23 6.04
CA LEU A 36 -9.26 -13.11 5.13
C LEU A 36 -10.21 -13.86 4.20
N THR A 37 -11.38 -13.28 3.92
CA THR A 37 -12.36 -13.81 2.97
C THR A 37 -12.67 -12.78 1.88
N HIS A 38 -12.25 -13.07 0.65
CA HIS A 38 -12.45 -12.18 -0.50
C HIS A 38 -13.90 -12.23 -1.01
N CYS A 39 -14.41 -11.13 -1.58
CA CYS A 39 -15.78 -11.01 -2.09
C CYS A 39 -16.15 -12.06 -3.17
N SER A 40 -15.15 -12.65 -3.85
CA SER A 40 -15.36 -13.78 -4.76
C SER A 40 -15.83 -15.08 -4.09
N ILE A 41 -15.63 -15.22 -2.78
CA ILE A 41 -16.08 -16.38 -1.99
C ILE A 41 -17.51 -16.14 -1.49
N SER A 42 -17.80 -14.95 -1.01
CA SER A 42 -19.13 -14.55 -0.55
C SER A 42 -19.35 -13.06 -0.79
N ALA A 43 -20.51 -12.72 -1.35
CA ALA A 43 -20.91 -11.33 -1.54
C ALA A 43 -21.26 -10.64 -0.20
N GLU A 44 -21.72 -11.40 0.80
CA GLU A 44 -22.20 -10.86 2.08
C GLU A 44 -21.17 -11.01 3.21
N HIS A 45 -20.39 -12.09 3.18
CA HIS A 45 -19.44 -12.44 4.25
C HIS A 45 -18.01 -12.33 3.74
N ASN A 46 -17.54 -11.10 3.55
CA ASN A 46 -16.21 -10.78 3.06
C ASN A 46 -15.56 -9.62 3.84
N TYR A 47 -14.34 -9.29 3.47
CA TYR A 47 -13.51 -8.33 4.17
C TYR A 47 -13.87 -6.85 3.93
N GLU A 48 -14.73 -6.48 2.99
CA GLU A 48 -14.85 -5.09 2.48
C GLU A 48 -15.21 -4.07 3.58
N GLN A 49 -16.07 -4.43 4.53
CA GLN A 49 -16.38 -3.55 5.66
C GLN A 49 -15.20 -3.42 6.64
N LEU A 50 -14.41 -4.48 6.80
CA LEU A 50 -13.21 -4.45 7.64
C LEU A 50 -12.07 -3.69 6.98
N GLU A 51 -11.93 -3.77 5.66
CA GLU A 51 -11.01 -2.96 4.84
C GLU A 51 -11.29 -1.47 5.08
N PHE A 52 -12.56 -1.05 4.99
CA PHE A 52 -12.96 0.33 5.25
C PHE A 52 -12.52 0.83 6.63
N VAL A 53 -12.68 0.03 7.67
CA VAL A 53 -12.20 0.36 9.03
C VAL A 53 -10.67 0.34 9.09
N GLY A 54 -10.06 -0.67 8.46
CA GLY A 54 -8.63 -0.90 8.39
C GLY A 54 -7.84 0.24 7.78
N ASP A 55 -8.35 0.84 6.71
CA ASP A 55 -7.79 2.03 6.06
C ASP A 55 -7.69 3.22 7.04
N ALA A 56 -8.72 3.44 7.86
CA ALA A 56 -8.66 4.45 8.92
C ALA A 56 -7.65 4.09 10.02
N VAL A 57 -7.59 2.82 10.41
CA VAL A 57 -6.66 2.31 11.42
C VAL A 57 -5.21 2.50 11.00
N ILE A 58 -4.82 2.09 9.78
CA ILE A 58 -3.44 2.23 9.31
C ILE A 58 -3.03 3.70 9.17
N ARG A 59 -3.95 4.57 8.75
CA ARG A 59 -3.71 6.03 8.68
C ARG A 59 -3.49 6.63 10.05
N LEU A 60 -4.31 6.25 11.05
CA LEU A 60 -4.16 6.72 12.43
C LEU A 60 -2.85 6.22 13.03
N ALA A 61 -2.58 4.91 12.97
CA ALA A 61 -1.36 4.31 13.50
C ALA A 61 -0.10 4.93 12.89
N SER A 62 -0.09 5.13 11.57
CA SER A 62 1.01 5.79 10.87
C SER A 62 1.17 7.25 11.30
N SER A 63 0.07 7.97 11.52
CA SER A 63 0.10 9.36 11.98
C SER A 63 0.61 9.52 13.39
N GLU A 64 0.15 8.69 14.34
CA GLU A 64 0.66 8.70 15.71
C GLU A 64 2.15 8.38 15.73
N TRP A 65 2.55 7.33 15.02
CA TRP A 65 3.96 6.93 14.97
C TRP A 65 4.85 8.03 14.38
N LEU A 66 4.42 8.69 13.30
CA LEU A 66 5.17 9.81 12.70
C LEU A 66 5.26 11.02 13.63
N TRP A 67 4.16 11.37 14.32
CA TRP A 67 4.12 12.46 15.29
C TRP A 67 5.08 12.22 16.45
N GLU A 68 5.09 11.02 17.00
CA GLU A 68 5.94 10.62 18.12
C GLU A 68 7.43 10.60 17.75
N ASN A 69 7.78 10.10 16.55
CA ASN A 69 9.17 9.87 16.16
C ASN A 69 9.81 11.04 15.39
N TYR A 70 9.01 11.92 14.78
CA TYR A 70 9.49 13.07 14.03
C TYR A 70 8.74 14.37 14.37
N PRO A 71 8.72 14.80 15.65
CA PRO A 71 7.89 15.91 16.14
C PRO A 71 8.17 17.27 15.48
N ASN A 72 9.35 17.43 14.87
CA ASN A 72 9.76 18.67 14.19
C ASN A 72 9.41 18.70 12.69
N SER A 73 8.79 17.64 12.14
CA SER A 73 8.40 17.61 10.74
C SER A 73 7.14 18.44 10.50
N SER A 74 7.00 18.98 9.28
CA SER A 74 5.79 19.71 8.91
C SER A 74 4.59 18.78 8.68
N VAL A 75 3.37 19.31 8.78
CA VAL A 75 2.13 18.58 8.43
C VAL A 75 2.16 18.06 6.98
N GLY A 76 2.73 18.86 6.06
CA GLY A 76 2.89 18.44 4.66
C GLY A 76 3.83 17.25 4.52
N GLU A 77 4.93 17.21 5.28
CA GLU A 77 5.84 16.06 5.31
C GLU A 77 5.19 14.82 5.91
N PHE A 78 4.42 14.96 6.99
CA PHE A 78 3.62 13.84 7.53
C PHE A 78 2.64 13.29 6.51
N ALA A 79 1.90 14.16 5.82
CA ALA A 79 0.96 13.75 4.80
C ALA A 79 1.65 13.01 3.63
N ALA A 80 2.80 13.51 3.18
CA ALA A 80 3.58 12.93 2.09
C ALA A 80 4.18 11.56 2.46
N ILE A 81 4.72 11.40 3.67
CA ILE A 81 5.25 10.10 4.12
C ILE A 81 4.10 9.10 4.33
N ARG A 82 3.03 9.53 5.02
CA ARG A 82 1.87 8.67 5.28
C ARG A 82 1.23 8.17 4.00
N SER A 83 1.07 9.00 2.97
CA SER A 83 0.46 8.57 1.69
C SER A 83 1.22 7.43 1.02
N VAL A 84 2.54 7.35 1.23
CA VAL A 84 3.37 6.25 0.73
C VAL A 84 3.24 5.02 1.62
N LEU A 85 3.32 5.19 2.95
CA LEU A 85 3.19 4.11 3.94
C LEU A 85 1.87 3.33 3.79
N VAL A 86 0.78 4.04 3.49
CA VAL A 86 -0.56 3.45 3.35
C VAL A 86 -0.93 3.11 1.90
N SER A 87 0.03 3.13 0.97
CA SER A 87 -0.25 2.80 -0.43
C SER A 87 -0.36 1.29 -0.65
N ASP A 88 -1.19 0.86 -1.62
CA ASP A 88 -1.35 -0.56 -1.98
C ASP A 88 -0.01 -1.25 -2.26
N ARG A 89 0.95 -0.49 -2.80
CA ARG A 89 2.31 -0.98 -3.06
C ARG A 89 2.98 -1.43 -1.76
N ILE A 90 2.95 -0.61 -0.72
CA ILE A 90 3.56 -0.92 0.57
C ILE A 90 2.72 -1.96 1.32
N LEU A 91 1.40 -1.79 1.39
CA LEU A 91 0.53 -2.69 2.13
C LEU A 91 0.56 -4.11 1.55
N SER A 92 0.55 -4.25 0.22
CA SER A 92 0.69 -5.57 -0.41
C SER A 92 2.10 -6.16 -0.27
N GLN A 93 3.15 -5.34 -0.08
CA GLN A 93 4.50 -5.84 0.23
C GLN A 93 4.54 -6.41 1.67
N LEU A 94 3.93 -5.70 2.62
CA LEU A 94 3.77 -6.18 4.00
C LEU A 94 2.90 -7.45 4.05
N ALA A 95 1.80 -7.49 3.31
CA ALA A 95 0.96 -8.68 3.20
C ALA A 95 1.77 -9.91 2.74
N ARG A 96 2.61 -9.75 1.70
CA ARG A 96 3.47 -10.83 1.20
C ARG A 96 4.56 -11.23 2.20
N SER A 97 5.13 -10.28 2.95
CA SER A 97 6.18 -10.61 3.93
C SER A 97 5.67 -11.50 5.06
N TYR A 98 4.39 -11.39 5.42
CA TYR A 98 3.71 -12.29 6.36
C TYR A 98 3.10 -13.54 5.69
N GLY A 99 3.07 -13.57 4.35
CA GLY A 99 2.52 -14.66 3.56
C GLY A 99 0.99 -14.72 3.60
N LEU A 100 0.33 -13.56 3.65
CA LEU A 100 -1.14 -13.44 3.72
C LEU A 100 -1.84 -14.17 2.58
N GLU A 101 -1.20 -14.31 1.42
CA GLU A 101 -1.76 -15.04 0.27
C GLU A 101 -2.16 -16.48 0.59
N ARG A 102 -1.53 -17.09 1.60
CA ARG A 102 -1.81 -18.48 2.02
C ARG A 102 -3.03 -18.60 2.93
N TYR A 103 -3.46 -17.50 3.51
CA TYR A 103 -4.56 -17.43 4.46
C TYR A 103 -5.80 -16.80 3.84
N LEU A 104 -5.65 -16.00 2.79
CA LEU A 104 -6.76 -15.38 2.06
C LEU A 104 -7.58 -16.43 1.30
N LEU A 105 -8.86 -16.53 1.64
CA LEU A 105 -9.84 -17.34 0.92
C LEU A 105 -10.28 -16.57 -0.32
N VAL A 106 -9.98 -17.12 -1.49
CA VAL A 106 -10.26 -16.52 -2.80
C VAL A 106 -10.65 -17.64 -3.77
N SER A 107 -11.58 -17.36 -4.70
CA SER A 107 -11.99 -18.37 -5.68
C SER A 107 -10.86 -18.66 -6.67
N ASN A 108 -10.87 -19.82 -7.32
CA ASN A 108 -9.84 -20.19 -8.30
C ASN A 108 -9.73 -19.18 -9.46
N SER A 109 -10.85 -18.61 -9.91
CA SER A 109 -10.86 -17.59 -10.96
C SER A 109 -10.19 -16.29 -10.50
N ALA A 110 -10.50 -15.82 -9.30
CA ALA A 110 -9.89 -14.62 -8.74
C ALA A 110 -8.40 -14.84 -8.38
N ALA A 111 -8.03 -16.03 -7.90
CA ALA A 111 -6.64 -16.42 -7.64
C ALA A 111 -5.78 -16.41 -8.91
N GLY A 112 -6.35 -16.84 -10.05
CA GLY A 112 -5.69 -16.81 -11.36
C GLY A 112 -5.45 -15.40 -11.91
N ASN A 113 -6.19 -14.39 -11.44
CA ASN A 113 -6.01 -13.01 -11.87
C ASN A 113 -4.85 -12.35 -11.12
N LYS A 114 -3.64 -12.48 -11.67
CA LYS A 114 -2.42 -11.86 -11.16
C LYS A 114 -2.45 -10.32 -11.18
N ALA A 115 -3.21 -9.71 -12.10
CA ALA A 115 -3.27 -8.25 -12.21
C ALA A 115 -3.91 -7.61 -10.97
N GLY A 116 -4.91 -8.27 -10.39
CA GLY A 116 -5.59 -7.83 -9.15
C GLY A 116 -4.94 -8.32 -7.85
N GLU A 117 -3.83 -9.07 -7.90
CA GLU A 117 -3.24 -9.63 -6.67
C GLU A 117 -2.73 -8.55 -5.72
N THR A 118 -2.19 -7.46 -6.27
CA THR A 118 -1.63 -6.36 -5.45
C THR A 118 -2.72 -5.65 -4.66
N SER A 119 -3.85 -5.31 -5.27
CA SER A 119 -4.96 -4.67 -4.55
C SER A 119 -5.55 -5.63 -3.52
N ARG A 120 -5.90 -6.86 -3.92
CA ARG A 120 -6.46 -7.86 -2.98
C ARG A 120 -5.62 -8.09 -1.73
N LEU A 121 -4.29 -8.10 -1.87
CA LEU A 121 -3.39 -8.26 -0.72
C LEU A 121 -3.28 -7.00 0.13
N ALA A 122 -3.38 -5.81 -0.46
CA ALA A 122 -3.46 -4.56 0.28
C ALA A 122 -4.78 -4.48 1.06
N ASP A 123 -5.91 -4.70 0.39
CA ASP A 123 -7.25 -4.67 0.99
C ASP A 123 -7.36 -5.68 2.14
N ALA A 124 -6.88 -6.91 1.93
CA ALA A 124 -6.84 -7.93 2.98
C ALA A 124 -5.93 -7.54 4.17
N PHE A 125 -4.83 -6.84 3.91
CA PHE A 125 -3.96 -6.34 4.98
C PHE A 125 -4.68 -5.26 5.80
N GLU A 126 -5.35 -4.32 5.15
CA GLU A 126 -6.19 -3.32 5.83
C GLU A 126 -7.29 -4.01 6.64
N ALA A 127 -8.00 -4.97 6.05
CA ALA A 127 -9.03 -5.71 6.75
C ALA A 127 -8.52 -6.45 7.99
N VAL A 128 -7.30 -7.02 7.94
CA VAL A 128 -6.66 -7.62 9.11
C VAL A 128 -6.43 -6.57 10.20
N LEU A 129 -5.95 -5.37 9.85
CA LEU A 129 -5.82 -4.27 10.80
C LEU A 129 -7.17 -3.85 11.39
N GLY A 130 -8.21 -3.77 10.55
CA GLY A 130 -9.59 -3.50 10.99
C GLY A 130 -10.11 -4.55 11.97
N ALA A 131 -9.89 -5.84 11.69
CA ALA A 131 -10.26 -6.93 12.58
C ALA A 131 -9.53 -6.89 13.92
N LEU A 132 -8.22 -6.62 13.90
CA LEU A 132 -7.40 -6.52 15.12
C LEU A 132 -7.81 -5.30 15.95
N TYR A 133 -8.03 -4.15 15.32
CA TYR A 133 -8.54 -2.96 15.98
C TYR A 133 -9.92 -3.21 16.61
N LEU A 134 -10.89 -3.75 15.87
CA LEU A 134 -12.23 -4.02 16.38
C LEU A 134 -12.28 -5.13 17.44
N SER A 135 -11.22 -5.91 17.59
CA SER A 135 -11.11 -6.90 18.66
C SER A 135 -10.94 -6.24 20.04
N THR A 136 -10.35 -5.03 20.11
CA THR A 136 -10.05 -4.32 21.37
C THR A 136 -10.53 -2.88 21.40
N HIS A 137 -10.91 -2.30 20.25
CA HIS A 137 -11.12 -0.87 20.01
C HIS A 137 -9.90 0.01 20.35
N THR A 138 -8.70 -0.58 20.34
CA THR A 138 -7.41 0.10 20.61
C THR A 138 -6.36 -0.33 19.57
N LEU A 139 -5.22 0.37 19.54
CA LEU A 139 -4.10 0.00 18.65
C LEU A 139 -3.15 -1.05 19.25
N GLU A 140 -3.50 -1.65 20.39
CA GLU A 140 -2.61 -2.57 21.13
C GLU A 140 -2.28 -3.86 20.38
N LEU A 141 -3.17 -4.30 19.47
CA LEU A 141 -2.95 -5.45 18.59
C LEU A 141 -2.39 -5.07 17.22
N VAL A 142 -2.13 -3.78 16.97
CA VAL A 142 -1.67 -3.27 15.67
C VAL A 142 -0.23 -2.76 15.76
N ARG A 143 0.00 -1.78 16.63
CA ARG A 143 1.29 -1.06 16.70
C ARG A 143 2.50 -1.92 17.03
N PRO A 144 2.46 -2.88 17.98
CA PRO A 144 3.67 -3.59 18.42
C PRO A 144 4.46 -4.28 17.30
N TRP A 145 3.78 -4.76 16.26
CA TRP A 145 4.41 -5.43 15.12
C TRP A 145 4.44 -4.58 13.85
N LEU A 146 3.61 -3.54 13.76
CA LEU A 146 3.57 -2.63 12.64
C LEU A 146 4.65 -1.54 12.76
N ASP A 147 4.87 -0.99 13.95
CA ASP A 147 5.80 0.12 14.21
C ASP A 147 7.24 -0.14 13.69
N PRO A 148 7.83 -1.35 13.83
CA PRO A 148 9.13 -1.65 13.24
C PRO A 148 9.17 -1.51 11.70
N HIS A 149 8.07 -1.85 11.02
CA HIS A 149 7.96 -1.65 9.57
C HIS A 149 7.82 -0.17 9.24
N LEU A 150 7.01 0.58 9.99
CA LEU A 150 6.88 2.04 9.82
C LEU A 150 8.23 2.74 9.98
N GLN A 151 9.03 2.33 10.96
CA GLN A 151 10.38 2.85 11.18
C GLN A 151 11.29 2.63 9.97
N LYS A 152 11.39 1.37 9.51
CA LYS A 152 12.24 1.02 8.38
C LYS A 152 11.80 1.76 7.12
N LEU A 153 10.52 1.71 6.78
CA LEU A 153 9.95 2.33 5.58
C LEU A 153 10.11 3.85 5.62
N THR A 154 9.84 4.50 6.75
CA THR A 154 9.99 5.96 6.87
C THR A 154 11.44 6.38 6.69
N THR A 155 12.39 5.62 7.22
CA THR A 155 13.82 5.89 7.03
C THR A 155 14.19 5.84 5.54
N GLU A 156 13.73 4.80 4.82
CA GLU A 156 13.96 4.67 3.37
C GLU A 156 13.27 5.79 2.57
N ILE A 157 12.03 6.14 2.92
CA ILE A 157 11.26 7.20 2.25
C ILE A 157 11.94 8.56 2.41
N ARG A 158 12.43 8.88 3.62
CA ARG A 158 13.10 10.18 3.89
C ARG A 158 14.46 10.31 3.20
N GLN A 159 15.12 9.21 2.87
CA GLN A 159 16.37 9.21 2.10
C GLN A 159 16.15 9.48 0.60
N ASP A 160 14.95 9.20 0.08
CA ASP A 160 14.59 9.50 -1.31
C ASP A 160 14.16 10.98 -1.43
N PRO A 161 14.79 11.79 -2.32
CA PRO A 161 14.44 13.20 -2.49
C PRO A 161 13.01 13.44 -2.99
N ALA A 162 12.38 12.45 -3.61
CA ALA A 162 10.98 12.48 -4.03
C ALA A 162 10.06 11.69 -3.08
N ARG A 163 10.57 11.23 -1.93
CA ARG A 163 9.83 10.40 -0.96
C ARG A 163 9.17 9.18 -1.60
N GLN A 164 9.79 8.61 -2.63
CA GLN A 164 9.23 7.51 -3.44
C GLN A 164 7.88 7.82 -4.14
N ASN A 165 7.51 9.10 -4.28
CA ASN A 165 6.36 9.55 -5.05
C ASN A 165 6.75 10.66 -6.03
N TYR A 166 7.33 10.23 -7.15
CA TYR A 166 7.94 11.12 -8.14
C TYR A 166 6.91 11.92 -8.94
N LYS A 167 5.67 11.42 -9.13
CA LYS A 167 4.59 12.24 -9.75
C LYS A 167 4.28 13.47 -8.90
N ASP A 168 4.05 13.28 -7.61
CA ASP A 168 3.67 14.37 -6.71
C ASP A 168 4.85 15.33 -6.51
N ALA A 169 6.06 14.79 -6.31
CA ALA A 169 7.27 15.61 -6.21
C ALA A 169 7.53 16.45 -7.47
N LEU A 170 7.33 15.87 -8.66
CA LEU A 170 7.45 16.62 -9.92
C LEU A 170 6.35 17.69 -10.04
N GLN A 171 5.11 17.37 -9.67
CA GLN A 171 4.01 18.32 -9.69
C GLN A 171 4.26 19.51 -8.77
N GLU A 172 4.71 19.27 -7.53
CA GLU A 172 5.09 20.33 -6.59
C GLU A 172 6.20 21.21 -7.18
N TRP A 173 7.22 20.59 -7.77
CA TRP A 173 8.34 21.31 -8.36
C TRP A 173 7.93 22.18 -9.54
N THR A 174 7.16 21.65 -10.50
CA THR A 174 6.72 22.43 -11.68
C THR A 174 5.74 23.52 -11.29
N GLN A 175 4.85 23.27 -10.31
CA GLN A 175 3.93 24.28 -9.81
C GLN A 175 4.68 25.40 -9.08
N ALA A 176 5.73 25.08 -8.32
CA ALA A 176 6.55 26.09 -7.64
C ALA A 176 7.28 27.00 -8.64
N HIS A 177 7.96 26.43 -9.64
CA HIS A 177 8.85 27.16 -10.56
C HIS A 177 8.13 27.78 -11.76
N TYR A 178 7.11 27.11 -12.28
CA TYR A 178 6.45 27.50 -13.54
C TYR A 178 4.97 27.83 -13.39
N LYS A 179 4.39 27.63 -12.20
CA LYS A 179 2.93 27.80 -11.94
C LYS A 179 2.05 26.93 -12.85
N LEU A 180 2.59 25.78 -13.29
CA LEU A 180 1.95 24.87 -14.22
C LEU A 180 2.09 23.42 -13.73
N LEU A 181 1.08 22.61 -14.08
CA LEU A 181 1.08 21.17 -13.85
C LEU A 181 1.72 20.44 -15.04
N PRO A 182 2.48 19.36 -14.80
CA PRO A 182 3.03 18.53 -15.87
C PRO A 182 1.93 17.69 -16.51
N LYS A 183 1.99 17.51 -17.83
CA LYS A 183 1.03 16.68 -18.59
C LYS A 183 1.64 15.32 -18.89
N TYR A 184 0.86 14.26 -18.71
CA TYR A 184 1.28 12.90 -19.02
C TYR A 184 0.58 12.42 -20.30
N HIS A 185 1.38 11.92 -21.24
CA HIS A 185 0.89 11.22 -22.42
C HIS A 185 1.21 9.74 -22.28
N LEU A 186 0.18 8.90 -22.29
CA LEU A 186 0.27 7.46 -22.10
C LEU A 186 0.02 6.74 -23.43
N THR A 187 0.93 5.85 -23.78
CA THR A 187 0.80 4.93 -24.92
C THR A 187 0.86 3.49 -24.43
N GLU A 188 0.01 2.64 -25.00
CA GLU A 188 -0.02 1.21 -24.71
C GLU A 188 0.64 0.45 -25.86
N ASN A 189 1.70 -0.30 -25.54
CA ASN A 189 2.44 -1.08 -26.52
C ASN A 189 1.87 -2.51 -26.55
N LEU A 190 0.92 -2.75 -27.47
CA LEU A 190 0.25 -4.03 -27.64
C LEU A 190 1.17 -5.16 -28.19
N GLN A 191 2.34 -4.80 -28.74
CA GLN A 191 3.27 -5.75 -29.35
C GLN A 191 4.34 -6.31 -28.38
N VAL A 192 4.43 -5.79 -27.16
CA VAL A 192 5.42 -6.29 -26.18
C VAL A 192 4.89 -7.56 -25.52
N HIS A 193 5.40 -8.71 -25.97
CA HIS A 193 5.19 -10.00 -25.30
C HIS A 193 6.01 -10.08 -24.01
N GLY A 194 5.55 -9.37 -22.98
CA GLY A 194 6.19 -9.33 -21.68
C GLY A 194 5.57 -8.24 -20.80
N ALA A 195 5.04 -8.62 -19.64
CA ALA A 195 4.19 -7.75 -18.81
C ALA A 195 4.90 -6.49 -18.26
N ASN A 196 6.23 -6.37 -18.34
CA ASN A 196 6.98 -5.33 -17.62
C ASN A 196 7.01 -3.95 -18.32
N ASN A 197 6.82 -3.88 -19.65
CA ASN A 197 6.90 -2.63 -20.43
C ASN A 197 5.66 -2.38 -21.32
N ARG A 198 4.48 -2.80 -20.84
CA ARG A 198 3.22 -2.68 -21.60
C ARG A 198 2.80 -1.23 -21.82
N PHE A 199 3.07 -0.35 -20.86
CA PHE A 199 2.72 1.07 -20.94
C PHE A 199 3.98 1.91 -21.02
N THR A 200 3.95 2.93 -21.85
CA THR A 200 4.94 3.99 -21.92
C THR A 200 4.26 5.30 -21.56
N ALA A 201 4.86 6.10 -20.68
CA ALA A 201 4.39 7.41 -20.32
C ALA A 201 5.49 8.43 -20.63
N GLN A 202 5.08 9.57 -21.17
CA GLN A 202 5.94 10.72 -21.36
C GLN A 202 5.39 11.88 -20.54
N VAL A 203 6.27 12.59 -19.84
CA VAL A 203 5.90 13.77 -19.07
C VAL A 203 6.36 15.03 -19.77
N TRP A 204 5.44 15.98 -19.93
CA TRP A 204 5.60 17.18 -20.73
C TRP A 204 5.29 18.44 -19.91
N LEU A 205 6.07 19.49 -20.14
CA LEU A 205 5.83 20.82 -19.57
C LEU A 205 6.19 21.88 -20.61
N LYS A 206 5.28 22.85 -20.86
CA LYS A 206 5.47 23.91 -21.87
C LYS A 206 5.94 23.39 -23.24
N ASN A 207 5.33 22.28 -23.70
CA ASN A 207 5.68 21.59 -24.95
C ASN A 207 7.11 21.03 -25.02
N ARG A 208 7.80 20.92 -23.89
CA ARG A 208 9.07 20.18 -23.77
C ARG A 208 8.82 18.86 -23.05
N GLN A 209 9.28 17.77 -23.65
CA GLN A 209 9.36 16.48 -22.97
C GLN A 209 10.42 16.57 -21.87
N LEU A 210 10.02 16.30 -20.63
CA LEU A 210 10.90 16.30 -19.46
C LEU A 210 11.39 14.91 -19.09
N GLY A 211 10.69 13.85 -19.50
CA GLY A 211 11.07 12.49 -19.19
C GLY A 211 10.15 11.46 -19.84
N GLU A 212 10.62 10.22 -19.88
CA GLU A 212 9.91 9.06 -20.41
C GLU A 212 10.05 7.88 -19.45
N GLY A 213 9.05 7.00 -19.38
CA GLY A 213 9.13 5.84 -18.51
C GLY A 213 8.20 4.75 -18.96
N THR A 214 8.65 3.51 -18.80
CA THR A 214 7.84 2.33 -19.09
C THR A 214 7.40 1.64 -17.81
N GLY A 215 6.30 0.89 -17.89
CA GLY A 215 5.84 0.09 -16.76
C GLY A 215 4.76 -0.92 -17.13
N ARG A 216 4.52 -1.83 -16.18
CA ARG A 216 3.48 -2.85 -16.29
C ARG A 216 2.05 -2.32 -16.16
N SER A 217 1.89 -1.10 -15.65
CA SER A 217 0.62 -0.39 -15.52
C SER A 217 0.79 1.08 -15.87
N LYS A 218 -0.30 1.77 -16.20
CA LYS A 218 -0.31 3.22 -16.47
C LYS A 218 0.36 4.00 -15.33
N LYS A 219 -0.03 3.73 -14.07
CA LYS A 219 0.52 4.38 -12.87
C LYS A 219 2.03 4.13 -12.71
N ALA A 220 2.51 2.92 -13.01
CA ALA A 220 3.93 2.59 -12.93
C ALA A 220 4.75 3.33 -14.00
N ALA A 221 4.24 3.38 -15.24
CA ALA A 221 4.89 4.11 -16.32
C ALA A 221 4.97 5.62 -16.03
N GLU A 222 3.89 6.23 -15.53
CA GLU A 222 3.88 7.64 -15.15
C GLU A 222 4.87 7.95 -14.01
N GLN A 223 4.96 7.10 -12.99
CA GLN A 223 5.94 7.28 -11.91
C GLN A 223 7.39 7.15 -12.42
N ALA A 224 7.64 6.24 -13.38
CA ALA A 224 8.96 6.12 -14.00
C ALA A 224 9.32 7.37 -14.83
N ALA A 225 8.37 7.88 -15.64
CA ALA A 225 8.56 9.10 -16.42
C ALA A 225 8.79 10.32 -15.52
N ALA A 226 8.01 10.43 -14.44
CA ALA A 226 8.17 11.47 -13.44
C ALA A 226 9.52 11.40 -12.73
N LYS A 227 10.00 10.18 -12.43
CA LYS A 227 11.30 9.95 -11.82
C LYS A 227 12.44 10.43 -12.70
N GLN A 228 12.43 10.07 -13.99
CA GLN A 228 13.43 10.56 -14.93
C GLN A 228 13.44 12.10 -14.96
N ALA A 229 12.26 12.71 -15.18
CA ALA A 229 12.13 14.16 -15.24
C ALA A 229 12.61 14.86 -13.96
N PHE A 230 12.19 14.36 -12.79
CA PHE A 230 12.57 14.96 -11.51
C PHE A 230 14.08 14.90 -11.26
N LEU A 231 14.74 13.79 -11.60
CA LEU A 231 16.19 13.63 -11.45
C LEU A 231 16.96 14.53 -12.43
N GLU A 232 16.54 14.61 -13.69
CA GLU A 232 17.14 15.51 -14.68
C GLU A 232 17.05 16.98 -14.25
N LEU A 233 15.89 17.41 -13.73
CA LEU A 233 15.68 18.78 -13.26
C LEU A 233 16.50 19.11 -12.01
N ARG A 234 16.77 18.12 -11.14
CA ARG A 234 17.66 18.31 -9.98
C ARG A 234 19.14 18.30 -10.34
N GLY A 235 19.53 17.59 -11.40
CA GLY A 235 20.91 17.51 -11.88
C GLY A 235 21.38 18.73 -12.68
N GLN A 236 20.46 19.61 -13.12
CA GLN A 236 20.76 20.86 -13.83
C GLN A 236 21.09 22.04 -12.89
N LYS A 237 21.43 21.77 -11.62
CA LYS A 237 21.91 22.77 -10.66
C LYS A 237 23.42 22.81 -10.57
#